data_AF-A0ABD5V461-F1
#
_entry.id   AF-A0ABD5V461-F1
#
_cell.length_a   1.000
_cell.length_b   1.000
_cell.length_c   1.000
_cell.angle_alpha   90.00
_cell.angle_beta   90.00
_cell.angle_gamma   90.00
#
_symmetry.space_group_name_H-M   'P 1'
#
loop_
_entity.id
_entity.type
_entity.pdbx_description
1 polymer ?
#
loop_
_entity_poly.entity_id
_entity_poly.type
_entity_poly.pdbx_seq_one_letter_code
_entity_poly.pdbx_strand_id
1 'polypeptide(L)'
;MSRDDSRGRSENGGRETHHPPTADTSPIVSVASAIAAARDEAPTDLVPPLESVVDTDSIRSLIEEGEDDEVRSFRYRDCSVEVYGSGRIVVDADRPRLPRCDVPDRIRQLVEDRYVPGTGAEQAERRRAILAAYSYLRGQGSARRSDFIREVYPCYPGEYSIPDGGWWETVVKPGLGACPDVAKGNAMWYYVGD
;
A
#
# COMPACT_ATOMS: atom_id res chain seq x y z
N MET A 1 -41.87 8.17 -4.14
CA MET A 1 -40.85 8.83 -3.30
C MET A 1 -39.76 7.81 -3.06
N SER A 2 -38.76 7.78 -3.95
CA SER A 2 -37.64 6.84 -3.92
C SER A 2 -36.67 7.21 -2.81
N ARG A 3 -36.30 6.24 -1.98
CA ARG A 3 -35.19 6.36 -1.05
C ARG A 3 -33.90 6.04 -1.79
N ASP A 4 -33.07 7.08 -1.84
CA ASP A 4 -31.63 7.08 -1.75
C ASP A 4 -31.03 5.83 -1.07
N ASP A 5 -30.18 5.09 -1.79
CA ASP A 5 -29.09 4.31 -1.19
C ASP A 5 -27.92 4.34 -2.19
N SER A 6 -27.29 5.52 -2.26
CA SER A 6 -26.03 5.70 -2.97
C SER A 6 -24.92 5.07 -2.12
N ARG A 7 -24.71 3.75 -2.27
CA ARG A 7 -23.55 3.08 -1.67
C ARG A 7 -22.29 3.62 -2.31
N GLY A 8 -21.63 4.52 -1.59
CA GLY A 8 -20.31 5.05 -1.92
C GLY A 8 -19.32 3.91 -2.09
N ARG A 9 -19.06 3.56 -3.35
CA ARG A 9 -17.98 2.69 -3.76
C ARG A 9 -16.67 3.40 -3.42
N SER A 10 -16.15 3.14 -2.24
CA SER A 10 -14.78 3.54 -1.89
C SER A 10 -13.85 2.70 -2.75
N GLU A 11 -13.30 3.33 -3.80
CA GLU A 11 -12.19 2.79 -4.57
C GLU A 11 -10.94 2.79 -3.68
N ASN A 12 -10.85 1.76 -2.85
CA ASN A 12 -9.75 1.51 -1.95
C ASN A 12 -8.61 0.96 -2.79
N GLY A 13 -7.62 1.82 -3.11
CA GLY A 13 -6.40 1.47 -3.86
C GLY A 13 -5.43 0.56 -3.09
N GLY A 14 -5.96 -0.42 -2.35
CA GLY A 14 -5.20 -1.54 -1.84
C GLY A 14 -4.85 -2.47 -2.99
N ARG A 15 -3.64 -3.02 -2.99
CA ARG A 15 -3.23 -4.00 -4.00
C ARG A 15 -4.01 -5.28 -3.73
N GLU A 16 -5.14 -5.44 -4.43
CA GLU A 16 -5.96 -6.64 -4.41
C GLU A 16 -5.15 -7.82 -4.97
N THR A 17 -4.50 -8.58 -4.10
CA THR A 17 -3.92 -9.86 -4.49
C THR A 17 -5.03 -10.89 -4.57
N HIS A 18 -5.62 -11.04 -5.75
CA HIS A 18 -6.53 -12.13 -6.07
C HIS A 18 -5.75 -13.45 -6.04
N HIS A 19 -5.86 -14.21 -4.95
CA HIS A 19 -5.52 -15.63 -4.97
C HIS A 19 -6.82 -16.41 -5.19
N PRO A 20 -7.03 -17.05 -6.36
CA PRO A 20 -8.12 -17.99 -6.49
C PRO A 20 -7.86 -19.14 -5.51
N PRO A 21 -8.87 -19.66 -4.80
CA PRO A 21 -8.69 -20.83 -3.95
C PRO A 21 -8.29 -22.00 -4.86
N THR A 22 -7.01 -22.38 -4.85
CA THR A 22 -6.62 -23.69 -5.39
C THR A 22 -7.32 -24.74 -4.53
N ALA A 23 -8.19 -25.52 -5.15
CA ALA A 23 -9.21 -26.39 -4.54
C ALA A 23 -8.73 -27.45 -3.53
N ASP A 24 -7.44 -27.49 -3.20
CA ASP A 24 -6.80 -28.48 -2.31
C ASP A 24 -6.14 -27.85 -1.06
N THR A 25 -6.15 -26.53 -0.92
CA THR A 25 -5.50 -25.84 0.20
C THR A 25 -6.53 -25.36 1.21
N SER A 26 -6.39 -25.78 2.48
CA SER A 26 -7.27 -25.37 3.57
C SER A 26 -7.46 -23.85 3.57
N PRO A 27 -8.69 -23.33 3.76
CA PRO A 27 -8.96 -21.89 3.70
C PRO A 27 -8.06 -21.07 4.61
N ILE A 28 -7.65 -21.64 5.75
CA ILE A 28 -6.73 -21.04 6.70
C ILE A 28 -5.31 -20.89 6.13
N VAL A 29 -4.86 -21.86 5.35
CA VAL A 29 -3.56 -21.80 4.68
C VAL A 29 -3.59 -20.75 3.57
N SER A 30 -4.71 -20.57 2.87
CA SER A 30 -4.88 -19.49 1.88
C SER A 30 -4.82 -18.11 2.54
N VAL A 31 -5.45 -17.93 3.70
CA VAL A 31 -5.38 -16.68 4.48
C VAL A 31 -3.96 -16.42 5.00
N ALA A 32 -3.32 -17.44 5.61
CA ALA A 32 -1.95 -17.33 6.10
C ALA A 32 -0.97 -17.02 4.96
N SER A 33 -1.13 -17.69 3.80
CA SER A 33 -0.32 -17.45 2.60
C SER A 33 -0.51 -16.05 2.05
N ALA A 34 -1.75 -15.52 2.03
CA ALA A 34 -2.01 -14.15 1.60
C ALA A 34 -1.34 -13.12 2.52
N ILE A 35 -1.35 -13.34 3.84
CA ILE A 35 -0.69 -12.45 4.80
C ILE A 35 0.83 -12.56 4.68
N ALA A 36 1.34 -13.78 4.55
CA ALA A 36 2.76 -14.07 4.37
C ALA A 36 3.30 -13.39 3.09
N ALA A 37 2.57 -13.54 1.98
CA ALA A 37 2.88 -12.87 0.71
C ALA A 37 2.82 -11.34 0.83
N ALA A 38 1.86 -10.79 1.57
CA ALA A 38 1.80 -9.35 1.81
C ALA A 38 2.98 -8.82 2.65
N ARG A 39 3.59 -9.69 3.48
CA ARG A 39 4.73 -9.37 4.34
C ARG A 39 6.10 -9.77 3.76
N ASP A 40 6.13 -10.44 2.61
CA ASP A 40 7.33 -11.08 2.05
C ASP A 40 7.97 -12.08 3.04
N GLU A 41 7.14 -12.71 3.89
CA GLU A 41 7.53 -13.71 4.88
C GLU A 41 6.99 -15.09 4.47
N ALA A 42 7.55 -16.17 4.99
CA ALA A 42 6.96 -17.50 4.79
C ALA A 42 5.71 -17.68 5.68
N PRO A 43 4.68 -18.45 5.25
CA PRO A 43 3.48 -18.70 6.07
C PRO A 43 3.79 -19.30 7.43
N THR A 44 4.91 -20.02 7.55
CA THR A 44 5.41 -20.64 8.78
C THR A 44 6.19 -19.70 9.69
N ASP A 45 6.65 -18.55 9.17
CA ASP A 45 7.41 -17.55 9.92
C ASP A 45 6.52 -16.46 10.53
N LEU A 46 5.19 -16.56 10.34
CA LEU A 46 4.21 -15.67 10.96
C LEU A 46 4.19 -15.86 12.48
N VAL A 47 4.82 -14.94 13.20
CA VAL A 47 4.79 -14.86 14.67
C VAL A 47 3.92 -13.67 15.08
N PRO A 48 2.96 -13.76 16.01
CA PRO A 48 2.39 -14.98 16.58
C PRO A 48 1.61 -15.78 15.52
N PRO A 49 1.45 -17.10 15.68
CA PRO A 49 0.70 -17.91 14.73
C PRO A 49 -0.73 -17.36 14.54
N LEU A 50 -1.29 -17.53 13.33
CA LEU A 50 -2.57 -16.94 12.93
C LEU A 50 -3.70 -17.29 13.91
N GLU A 51 -3.74 -18.55 14.35
CA GLU A 51 -4.68 -19.10 15.35
C GLU A 51 -4.66 -18.38 16.70
N SER A 52 -3.57 -17.69 17.03
CA SER A 52 -3.45 -16.90 18.27
C SER A 52 -4.10 -15.53 18.16
N VAL A 53 -4.30 -15.01 16.95
CA VAL A 53 -4.80 -13.65 16.70
C VAL A 53 -6.23 -13.68 16.19
N VAL A 54 -6.56 -14.68 15.38
CA VAL A 54 -7.90 -14.85 14.83
C VAL A 54 -8.40 -16.26 15.07
N ASP A 55 -9.69 -16.34 15.32
CA ASP A 55 -10.40 -17.60 15.47
C ASP A 55 -10.49 -18.30 14.10
N THR A 56 -9.64 -19.30 13.89
CA THR A 56 -9.55 -20.01 12.60
C THR A 56 -10.79 -20.84 12.31
N ASP A 57 -11.48 -21.34 13.32
CA ASP A 57 -12.75 -22.06 13.15
C ASP A 57 -13.83 -21.12 12.62
N SER A 58 -13.89 -19.90 13.11
CA SER A 58 -14.79 -18.88 12.58
C SER A 58 -14.52 -18.53 11.11
N ILE A 59 -13.25 -18.44 10.69
CA ILE A 59 -12.90 -18.19 9.28
C ILE A 59 -13.27 -19.38 8.40
N ARG A 60 -13.04 -20.60 8.91
CA ARG A 60 -13.39 -21.82 8.20
C ARG A 60 -14.89 -21.92 7.98
N SER A 61 -15.69 -21.75 9.04
CA SER A 61 -17.16 -21.77 8.95
C SER A 61 -17.69 -20.63 8.05
N LEU A 62 -17.07 -19.43 8.09
CA LEU A 62 -17.39 -18.34 7.18
C LEU A 62 -17.19 -18.71 5.69
N ILE A 63 -16.15 -19.45 5.33
CA ILE A 63 -15.88 -19.82 3.93
C ILE A 63 -16.66 -21.08 3.51
N GLU A 64 -16.89 -22.01 4.43
CA GLU A 64 -17.62 -23.25 4.16
C GLU A 64 -19.15 -23.05 4.16
N GLU A 65 -19.67 -22.16 4.99
CA GLU A 65 -21.10 -21.95 5.22
C GLU A 65 -21.58 -20.52 4.97
N GLY A 66 -20.67 -19.56 4.79
CA GLY A 66 -21.02 -18.15 4.66
C GLY A 66 -21.47 -17.75 3.26
N GLU A 67 -22.30 -16.71 3.21
CA GLU A 67 -22.78 -16.10 1.98
C GLU A 67 -21.77 -15.08 1.43
N ASP A 68 -21.86 -14.76 0.13
CA ASP A 68 -20.94 -13.80 -0.55
C ASP A 68 -20.85 -12.42 0.13
N ASP A 69 -21.91 -12.00 0.82
CA ASP A 69 -21.98 -10.72 1.56
C ASP A 69 -21.36 -10.77 2.97
N GLU A 70 -21.05 -11.96 3.50
CA GLU A 70 -20.42 -12.07 4.82
C GLU A 70 -18.91 -11.83 4.71
N VAL A 71 -18.45 -10.76 5.36
CA VAL A 71 -17.04 -10.38 5.41
C VAL A 71 -16.57 -10.39 6.86
N ARG A 72 -15.46 -11.09 7.12
CA ARG A 72 -14.71 -10.95 8.36
C ARG A 72 -13.43 -10.18 8.13
N SER A 73 -13.37 -9.02 8.76
CA SER A 73 -12.15 -8.24 8.88
C SER A 73 -11.46 -8.51 10.23
N PHE A 74 -10.15 -8.72 10.21
CA PHE A 74 -9.33 -8.80 11.41
C PHE A 74 -7.99 -8.11 11.16
N ARG A 75 -7.39 -7.56 12.22
CA ARG A 75 -6.07 -6.97 12.15
C ARG A 75 -5.04 -7.95 12.66
N TYR A 76 -4.07 -8.27 11.81
CA TYR A 76 -2.89 -9.06 12.15
C TYR A 76 -1.66 -8.17 12.04
N ARG A 77 -1.08 -7.77 13.18
CA ARG A 77 0.01 -6.77 13.24
C ARG A 77 -0.37 -5.49 12.47
N ASP A 78 0.50 -5.04 11.55
CA ASP A 78 0.32 -3.94 10.62
C ASP A 78 -0.36 -4.40 9.32
N CYS A 79 -1.27 -5.37 9.36
CA CYS A 79 -2.06 -5.81 8.20
C CYS A 79 -3.52 -5.94 8.60
N SER A 80 -4.41 -5.28 7.86
CA SER A 80 -5.85 -5.50 7.91
C SER A 80 -6.22 -6.56 6.87
N VAL A 81 -6.79 -7.66 7.34
CA VAL A 81 -7.16 -8.81 6.50
C VAL A 81 -8.67 -8.89 6.46
N GLU A 82 -9.25 -8.91 5.27
CA GLU A 82 -10.67 -9.07 5.02
C GLU A 82 -10.89 -10.39 4.26
N VAL A 83 -11.68 -11.28 4.85
CA VAL A 83 -12.03 -12.58 4.27
C VAL A 83 -13.51 -12.54 3.94
N TYR A 84 -13.84 -12.79 2.68
CA TYR A 84 -15.21 -12.91 2.21
C TYR A 84 -15.63 -14.38 2.17
N GLY A 85 -16.91 -14.66 2.43
CA GLY A 85 -17.49 -16.01 2.36
C GLY A 85 -17.28 -16.70 1.01
N SER A 86 -17.11 -15.93 -0.08
CA SER A 86 -16.77 -16.44 -1.41
C SER A 86 -15.35 -16.97 -1.58
N GLY A 87 -14.54 -16.98 -0.52
CA GLY A 87 -13.14 -17.39 -0.55
C GLY A 87 -12.20 -16.31 -1.09
N ARG A 88 -12.71 -15.09 -1.32
CA ARG A 88 -11.88 -13.92 -1.63
C ARG A 88 -11.21 -13.43 -0.34
N ILE A 89 -9.91 -13.22 -0.40
CA ILE A 89 -9.12 -12.70 0.72
C ILE A 89 -8.45 -11.42 0.25
N VAL A 90 -8.69 -10.33 0.97
CA VAL A 90 -8.06 -9.03 0.74
C VAL A 90 -7.16 -8.76 1.93
N VAL A 91 -5.85 -8.71 1.70
CA VAL A 91 -4.89 -8.30 2.72
C VAL A 91 -4.46 -6.88 2.41
N ASP A 92 -5.00 -5.92 3.14
CA ASP A 92 -4.47 -4.57 3.19
C ASP A 92 -3.36 -4.61 4.23
N ALA A 93 -2.09 -4.81 3.83
CA ALA A 93 -1.01 -4.40 4.71
C ALA A 93 -1.32 -2.94 5.08
N ASP A 94 -1.40 -2.63 6.37
CA ASP A 94 -1.47 -1.29 6.98
C ASP A 94 -0.15 -0.59 6.67
N ARG A 95 0.14 -0.49 5.37
CA ARG A 95 0.94 0.53 4.76
C ARG A 95 0.36 1.78 5.38
N PRO A 96 1.14 2.60 6.10
CA PRO A 96 0.67 3.90 6.48
C PRO A 96 0.19 4.53 5.18
N ARG A 97 -1.14 4.62 5.03
CA ARG A 97 -1.75 5.38 3.95
C ARG A 97 -1.16 6.73 4.22
N LEU A 98 -0.20 7.12 3.37
CA LEU A 98 0.44 8.42 3.50
C LEU A 98 -0.66 9.40 3.83
N PRO A 99 -0.43 10.30 4.81
CA PRO A 99 -1.46 11.23 5.23
C PRO A 99 -2.14 11.74 3.97
N ARG A 100 -3.48 11.74 3.94
CA ARG A 100 -4.31 12.19 2.80
C ARG A 100 -4.09 13.67 2.44
N CYS A 101 -2.92 14.22 2.77
CA CYS A 101 -2.40 15.50 2.35
C CYS A 101 -2.49 15.54 0.84
N ASP A 102 -3.59 16.15 0.39
CA ASP A 102 -3.95 16.32 -0.99
C ASP A 102 -2.78 16.98 -1.71
N VAL A 103 -2.16 16.26 -2.65
CA VAL A 103 -1.06 16.82 -3.43
C VAL A 103 -1.66 17.91 -4.32
N PRO A 104 -1.20 19.17 -4.28
CA PRO A 104 -1.76 20.20 -5.13
C PRO A 104 -1.70 19.82 -6.62
N ASP A 105 -2.72 20.14 -7.41
CA ASP A 105 -2.78 19.79 -8.84
C ASP A 105 -1.56 20.27 -9.63
N ARG A 106 -1.00 21.43 -9.27
CA ARG A 106 0.24 21.94 -9.87
C ARG A 106 1.42 20.96 -9.74
N ILE A 107 1.51 20.26 -8.61
CA ILE A 107 2.57 19.28 -8.34
C ILE A 107 2.25 17.97 -9.05
N ARG A 108 0.98 17.55 -9.07
CA ARG A 108 0.54 16.39 -9.87
C ARG A 108 0.92 16.57 -11.34
N GLN A 109 0.57 17.71 -11.92
CA GLN A 109 0.88 18.03 -13.32
C GLN A 109 2.38 18.08 -13.58
N LEU A 110 3.16 18.71 -12.69
CA LEU A 110 4.62 18.77 -12.81
C LEU A 110 5.25 17.38 -12.83
N VAL A 111 4.75 16.45 -12.01
CA VAL A 111 5.25 15.06 -11.97
C VAL A 111 4.79 14.27 -13.18
N GLU A 112 3.57 14.50 -13.68
CA GLU A 112 3.06 13.88 -14.91
C GLU A 112 3.88 14.27 -16.15
N ASP A 113 4.14 15.56 -16.34
CA ASP A 113 4.89 16.09 -17.48
C ASP A 113 6.39 15.75 -17.42
N ARG A 114 6.86 15.29 -16.26
CA ARG A 114 8.25 14.89 -16.08
C ARG A 114 8.53 13.59 -16.81
N TYR A 115 9.68 13.54 -17.50
CA TYR A 115 10.27 12.28 -17.90
C TYR A 115 10.69 11.46 -16.67
N VAL A 116 10.12 10.27 -16.57
CA VAL A 116 10.50 9.25 -15.58
C VAL A 116 10.92 8.02 -16.39
N PRO A 117 12.04 7.34 -16.05
CA PRO A 117 12.47 6.15 -16.78
C PRO A 117 11.39 5.07 -16.75
N GLY A 118 11.45 4.13 -17.71
CA GLY A 118 10.50 3.03 -17.86
C GLY A 118 9.42 3.31 -18.91
N THR A 119 8.42 2.46 -18.97
CA THR A 119 7.33 2.50 -19.96
C THR A 119 5.96 2.34 -19.32
N GLY A 120 4.96 3.09 -19.79
CA GLY A 120 3.55 2.93 -19.39
C GLY A 120 3.32 2.79 -17.89
N ALA A 121 2.94 1.58 -17.46
CA ALA A 121 2.64 1.25 -16.06
C ALA A 121 3.83 1.48 -15.11
N GLU A 122 5.07 1.20 -15.54
CA GLU A 122 6.25 1.46 -14.71
C GLU A 122 6.38 2.96 -14.41
N GLN A 123 6.14 3.80 -15.42
CA GLN A 123 6.18 5.25 -15.24
C GLN A 123 5.07 5.73 -14.30
N ALA A 124 3.86 5.16 -14.41
CA ALA A 124 2.74 5.49 -13.53
C ALA A 124 3.08 5.15 -12.06
N GLU A 125 3.65 3.97 -11.80
CA GLU A 125 4.10 3.57 -10.46
C GLU A 125 5.22 4.46 -9.92
N ARG A 126 6.17 4.84 -10.77
CA ARG A 126 7.28 5.73 -10.38
C ARG A 126 6.79 7.16 -10.12
N ARG A 127 5.82 7.68 -10.89
CA ARG A 127 5.16 8.96 -10.60
C ARG A 127 4.40 8.92 -9.27
N ARG A 128 3.68 7.82 -9.00
CA ARG A 128 3.04 7.59 -7.69
C ARG A 128 4.06 7.64 -6.55
N ALA A 129 5.25 7.07 -6.72
CA ALA A 129 6.31 7.14 -5.72
C ALA A 129 6.80 8.57 -5.43
N ILE A 130 6.90 9.42 -6.47
CA ILE A 130 7.28 10.83 -6.31
C ILE A 130 6.19 11.59 -5.54
N LEU A 131 4.92 11.43 -5.94
CA LEU A 131 3.78 12.09 -5.28
C LEU A 131 3.66 11.64 -3.82
N ALA A 132 3.84 10.35 -3.57
CA ALA A 132 3.88 9.75 -2.26
C ALA A 132 4.98 10.37 -1.36
N ALA A 133 6.20 10.47 -1.89
CA ALA A 133 7.30 11.11 -1.18
C ALA A 133 7.03 12.59 -0.91
N TYR A 134 6.40 13.31 -1.84
CA TYR A 134 6.01 14.71 -1.64
C TYR A 134 4.96 14.84 -0.52
N SER A 135 3.90 14.03 -0.53
CA SER A 135 2.88 14.02 0.54
C SER A 135 3.49 13.70 1.90
N TYR A 136 4.43 12.75 1.96
CA TYR A 136 5.17 12.44 3.19
C TYR A 136 5.93 13.66 3.71
N LEU A 137 6.73 14.29 2.84
CA LEU A 137 7.54 15.45 3.21
C LEU A 137 6.69 16.65 3.64
N ARG A 138 5.57 16.89 2.96
CA ARG A 138 4.61 17.93 3.32
C ARG A 138 3.99 17.70 4.70
N GLY A 139 3.61 16.45 5.01
CA GLY A 139 3.04 16.09 6.31
C GLY A 139 4.03 16.18 7.47
N GLN A 140 5.32 15.85 7.22
CA GLN A 140 6.37 15.89 8.25
C GLN A 140 7.07 17.25 8.36
N GLY A 141 6.96 18.12 7.36
CA GLY A 141 7.71 19.37 7.23
C GLY A 141 9.19 19.18 6.86
N SER A 142 9.84 18.14 7.37
CA SER A 142 11.20 17.75 6.99
C SER A 142 11.41 16.24 7.07
N ALA A 143 12.28 15.70 6.21
CA ALA A 143 12.58 14.28 6.19
C ALA A 143 13.99 13.99 5.66
N ARG A 144 14.63 12.94 6.19
CA ARG A 144 15.89 12.42 5.65
C ARG A 144 15.62 11.37 4.58
N ARG A 145 16.62 11.09 3.77
CA ARG A 145 16.62 9.97 2.81
C ARG A 145 16.15 8.65 3.44
N SER A 146 16.67 8.32 4.63
CA SER A 146 16.31 7.11 5.38
C SER A 146 14.83 7.05 5.74
N ASP A 147 14.19 8.20 5.99
CA ASP A 147 12.77 8.26 6.32
C ASP A 147 11.93 7.93 5.09
N PHE A 148 12.28 8.44 3.90
CA PHE A 148 11.61 8.05 2.66
C PHE A 148 11.77 6.55 2.36
N ILE A 149 12.97 6.00 2.56
CA ILE A 149 13.22 4.57 2.36
C ILE A 149 12.43 3.71 3.34
N ARG A 150 12.25 4.16 4.58
CA ARG A 150 11.52 3.41 5.60
C ARG A 150 10.00 3.54 5.44
N GLU A 151 9.51 4.72 5.13
CA GLU A 151 8.08 5.05 5.21
C GLU A 151 7.38 5.03 3.85
N VAL A 152 8.08 5.37 2.77
CA VAL A 152 7.48 5.53 1.42
C VAL A 152 7.81 4.35 0.53
N TYR A 153 9.07 3.91 0.49
CA TYR A 153 9.51 2.86 -0.43
C TYR A 153 8.75 1.52 -0.29
N PRO A 154 8.45 0.99 0.92
CA PRO A 154 7.72 -0.28 1.05
C PRO A 154 6.32 -0.23 0.41
N CYS A 155 5.76 0.97 0.32
CA CYS A 155 4.44 1.23 -0.21
C CYS A 155 4.49 1.59 -1.71
N TYR A 156 5.51 2.31 -2.14
CA TYR A 156 5.62 2.85 -3.49
C TYR A 156 7.01 2.55 -4.10
N PRO A 157 7.35 1.27 -4.33
CA PRO A 157 8.68 0.90 -4.80
C PRO A 157 8.95 1.30 -6.26
N GLY A 158 7.93 1.64 -7.05
CA GLY A 158 8.10 2.04 -8.45
C GLY A 158 8.78 0.95 -9.31
N GLU A 159 8.58 -0.31 -8.92
CA GLU A 159 9.23 -1.52 -9.47
C GLU A 159 10.75 -1.61 -9.27
N TYR A 160 11.32 -0.83 -8.38
CA TYR A 160 12.71 -0.97 -7.98
C TYR A 160 12.86 -1.96 -6.83
N SER A 161 13.76 -2.93 -6.98
CA SER A 161 14.19 -3.83 -5.90
C SER A 161 15.25 -3.21 -4.98
N ILE A 162 15.87 -2.10 -5.40
CA ILE A 162 16.93 -1.42 -4.65
C ILE A 162 16.45 -0.02 -4.26
N PRO A 163 16.19 0.25 -2.96
CA PRO A 163 15.69 1.55 -2.52
C PRO A 163 16.71 2.67 -2.65
N ASP A 164 17.94 2.43 -2.19
CA ASP A 164 18.94 3.50 -2.03
C ASP A 164 19.51 3.94 -3.38
N GLY A 165 20.16 3.03 -4.12
CA GLY A 165 20.80 3.36 -5.41
C GLY A 165 19.86 3.40 -6.61
N GLY A 166 18.72 2.70 -6.56
CA GLY A 166 17.79 2.62 -7.67
C GLY A 166 16.67 3.64 -7.53
N TRP A 167 15.68 3.30 -6.71
CA TRP A 167 14.46 4.07 -6.50
C TRP A 167 14.70 5.52 -6.10
N TRP A 168 15.52 5.73 -5.07
CA TRP A 168 15.76 7.06 -4.52
C TRP A 168 16.53 7.95 -5.50
N GLU A 169 17.70 7.50 -5.97
CA GLU A 169 18.56 8.31 -6.83
C GLU A 169 17.95 8.58 -8.21
N THR A 170 17.16 7.63 -8.74
CA THR A 170 16.64 7.70 -10.11
C THR A 170 15.28 8.38 -10.21
N VAL A 171 14.43 8.25 -9.20
CA VAL A 171 13.02 8.67 -9.27
C VAL A 171 12.69 9.71 -8.22
N VAL A 172 12.82 9.37 -6.93
CA VAL A 172 12.31 10.24 -5.85
C VAL A 172 13.12 11.50 -5.68
N LYS A 173 14.45 11.39 -5.56
CA LYS A 173 15.36 12.53 -5.42
C LYS A 173 15.21 13.55 -6.56
N PRO A 174 15.25 13.16 -7.85
CA PRO A 174 15.07 14.11 -8.94
C PRO A 174 13.63 14.64 -9.04
N GLY A 175 12.61 13.84 -8.67
CA GLY A 175 11.22 14.29 -8.61
C GLY A 175 10.98 15.36 -7.54
N LEU A 176 11.41 15.10 -6.31
CA LEU A 176 11.33 16.05 -5.20
C LEU A 176 12.14 17.31 -5.48
N GLY A 177 13.34 17.19 -6.05
CA GLY A 177 14.20 18.32 -6.39
C GLY A 177 13.65 19.24 -7.47
N ALA A 178 12.62 18.81 -8.21
CA ALA A 178 11.94 19.62 -9.21
C ALA A 178 10.68 20.32 -8.67
N CYS A 179 10.22 19.95 -7.47
CA CYS A 179 9.06 20.59 -6.86
C CYS A 179 9.46 21.97 -6.33
N PRO A 180 8.70 23.04 -6.66
CA PRO A 180 9.04 24.41 -6.24
C PRO A 180 8.96 24.63 -4.73
N ASP A 181 8.11 23.84 -4.05
CA ASP A 181 7.84 23.96 -2.62
C ASP A 181 8.76 23.08 -1.75
N VAL A 182 9.84 22.56 -2.34
CA VAL A 182 10.75 21.61 -1.69
C VAL A 182 12.16 22.15 -1.73
N ALA A 183 12.77 22.31 -0.55
CA ALA A 183 14.15 22.71 -0.41
C ALA A 183 15.03 21.51 -0.03
N LYS A 184 16.18 21.39 -0.71
CA LYS A 184 17.18 20.35 -0.45
C LYS A 184 18.33 20.92 0.38
N GLY A 185 18.50 20.41 1.60
CA GLY A 185 19.72 20.59 2.39
C GLY A 185 20.77 19.51 2.09
N ASN A 186 21.82 19.42 2.93
CA ASN A 186 22.89 18.42 2.73
C ASN A 186 22.39 16.97 2.75
N ALA A 187 21.66 16.59 3.79
CA ALA A 187 21.10 15.25 3.98
C ALA A 187 19.60 15.25 4.34
N MET A 188 19.02 16.46 4.43
CA MET A 188 17.66 16.69 4.88
C MET A 188 16.89 17.40 3.77
N TRP A 189 15.65 17.00 3.59
CA TRP A 189 14.68 17.65 2.72
C TRP A 189 13.69 18.42 3.56
N TYR A 190 13.27 19.57 3.07
CA TYR A 190 12.33 20.45 3.76
C TYR A 190 11.19 20.79 2.82
N TYR A 191 9.97 20.71 3.34
CA TYR A 191 8.83 21.37 2.74
C TYR A 191 8.89 22.86 3.10
N VAL A 192 8.88 23.71 2.08
CA VAL A 192 8.92 25.18 2.24
C VAL A 192 7.69 25.85 1.60
N GLY A 193 6.71 25.04 1.18
CA GLY A 193 5.41 25.53 0.76
C GLY A 193 4.59 26.00 1.95
N ASP A 194 3.81 27.05 1.72
CA ASP A 194 2.89 27.67 2.67
C ASP A 194 1.57 26.88 2.79
#